data_AF-A0A959NQN6-F1
#
_entry.id   AF-A0A959NQN6-F1
#
_cell.length_a   1.000
_cell.length_b   1.000
_cell.length_c   1.000
_cell.angle_alpha   90.00
_cell.angle_beta   90.00
_cell.angle_gamma   90.00
#
_symmetry.space_group_name_H-M   'P 1'
#
loop_
_entity.id
_entity.type
_entity.pdbx_description
1 polymer ?
#
loop_
_entity_poly.entity_id
_entity_poly.type
_entity_poly.pdbx_seq_one_letter_code
_entity_poly.pdbx_strand_id
1 'polypeptide(L)'
;EKEIGWTLLLRMLPEHHGVGHPTHKMRWRMFDKSFDQIYTYQEIWDTHSSVVDMLISVFDHTESKLSDLFDKIDNLSKLDRDKILEFLDSEIDKINQIEFTAWHTLRNTLSHHRSHPDADWALPEPELQKLEELYNKLQPTDVISRYKWLFDDHWPSFPEGTIYDESISEGRHDFHQKKIDENRMNGLNAILSMYGIDRVIELSQEVKESWSLGDTLAKIINKEQDVISITKLLERDDRNETNFVQAFIYRKAVIEGNVWVFNLYDKLSEIGMNNSSLAKLFVPINQSQELWSFLSSLDTEINKQYWLLMRPHFYHITKEEKIFGVEQLIRFKRFFSAIDICSHFSDEIPTKIIAELLEKAATEKAEEDVRLRGYEISQLFESIDKRDDIERQQLIRLEWLYIPVLSSYGNRRNPKNLHEELATNPEFFLDILKWVFMPKDKELIEKEREGLDDELIRNRAEQGYKLLSDWKKIPGVSDDGTIDNEYLNNWITKVRVLAKDADRLDVADMQIGKILAQYPENNLNWPPDEICAIIQEINTDSIKRNFSSAVFNKRSFSSRGPFEGGNIERGHAEYFKKLASNKKKRFPVVAKIFDQLALGYLADAKRMDESAERDKLDY
;
A
#
# COMPACT_ATOMS: atom_id res chain seq x y z
N GLU A 1 15.20 -28.33 -30.00
CA GLU A 1 16.56 -27.81 -30.30
C GLU A 1 16.53 -26.41 -30.92
N LYS A 2 15.79 -26.15 -32.01
CA LYS A 2 15.74 -24.82 -32.65
C LYS A 2 15.17 -23.70 -31.75
N GLU A 3 14.10 -23.95 -31.01
CA GLU A 3 13.53 -22.95 -30.07
C GLU A 3 14.50 -22.62 -28.92
N ILE A 4 15.09 -23.64 -28.30
CA ILE A 4 16.11 -23.48 -27.23
C ILE A 4 17.33 -22.72 -27.77
N GLY A 5 17.72 -22.99 -29.03
CA GLY A 5 18.81 -22.27 -29.71
C GLY A 5 18.52 -20.79 -29.91
N TRP A 6 17.31 -20.43 -30.37
CA TRP A 6 16.91 -19.04 -30.56
C TRP A 6 16.95 -18.23 -29.26
N THR A 7 16.32 -18.75 -28.20
CA THR A 7 16.32 -18.08 -26.89
C THR A 7 17.73 -17.94 -26.32
N LEU A 8 18.59 -18.95 -26.50
CA LEU A 8 19.99 -18.86 -26.06
C LEU A 8 20.74 -17.75 -26.82
N LEU A 9 20.60 -17.71 -28.15
CA LEU A 9 21.27 -16.70 -28.96
C LEU A 9 20.81 -15.28 -28.62
N LEU A 10 19.51 -15.05 -28.39
CA LEU A 10 19.00 -13.75 -27.93
C LEU A 10 19.60 -13.32 -26.59
N ARG A 11 19.79 -14.26 -25.65
CA ARG A 11 20.39 -13.97 -24.34
C ARG A 11 21.90 -13.72 -24.40
N MET A 12 22.54 -14.04 -25.53
CA MET A 12 23.97 -13.77 -25.76
C MET A 12 24.21 -12.42 -26.45
N LEU A 13 23.15 -11.72 -26.85
CA LEU A 13 23.25 -10.35 -27.36
C LEU A 13 23.56 -9.36 -26.23
N PRO A 14 24.14 -8.19 -26.54
CA PRO A 14 24.40 -7.15 -25.55
C PRO A 14 23.10 -6.67 -24.87
N GLU A 15 23.19 -6.37 -23.57
CA GLU A 15 22.12 -5.71 -22.80
C GLU A 15 22.63 -4.39 -22.22
N HIS A 16 21.79 -3.36 -22.30
CA HIS A 16 22.05 -2.08 -21.66
C HIS A 16 22.25 -2.25 -20.14
N HIS A 17 23.42 -1.86 -19.62
CA HIS A 17 23.85 -2.07 -18.23
C HIS A 17 23.96 -3.55 -17.76
N GLY A 18 24.09 -4.51 -18.68
CA GLY A 18 24.33 -5.90 -18.31
C GLY A 18 25.60 -6.07 -17.47
N VAL A 19 25.47 -6.65 -16.26
CA VAL A 19 26.61 -6.98 -15.39
C VAL A 19 26.71 -8.50 -15.26
N GLY A 20 27.82 -9.06 -15.73
CA GLY A 20 28.16 -10.46 -15.52
C GLY A 20 28.99 -10.64 -14.24
N HIS A 21 28.44 -11.31 -13.23
CA HIS A 21 29.24 -11.77 -12.10
C HIS A 21 29.76 -13.18 -12.34
N PRO A 22 31.06 -13.44 -12.14
CA PRO A 22 31.55 -14.81 -12.17
C PRO A 22 30.90 -15.62 -11.05
N THR A 23 30.56 -16.88 -11.32
CA THR A 23 30.06 -17.80 -10.28
C THR A 23 31.10 -18.00 -9.18
N HIS A 24 30.64 -18.19 -7.95
CA HIS A 24 31.52 -18.40 -6.80
C HIS A 24 32.40 -19.64 -7.02
N LYS A 25 33.72 -19.43 -7.06
CA LYS A 25 34.67 -20.50 -7.36
C LYS A 25 34.94 -21.31 -6.10
N MET A 26 35.05 -22.63 -6.24
CA MET A 26 35.44 -23.53 -5.14
C MET A 26 36.94 -23.35 -4.83
N ARG A 27 37.29 -22.26 -4.14
CA ARG A 27 38.69 -21.84 -3.87
C ARG A 27 39.55 -22.96 -3.28
N TRP A 28 39.00 -23.73 -2.35
CA TRP A 28 39.71 -24.84 -1.70
C TRP A 28 39.93 -26.07 -2.60
N ARG A 29 39.19 -26.20 -3.71
CA ARG A 29 39.31 -27.32 -4.66
C ARG A 29 40.07 -26.97 -5.94
N MET A 30 40.20 -25.69 -6.28
CA MET A 30 40.82 -25.20 -7.52
C MET A 30 41.96 -24.22 -7.24
N PHE A 31 42.89 -24.61 -6.34
CA PHE A 31 44.00 -23.78 -5.90
C PHE A 31 45.14 -23.65 -6.93
N ASP A 32 45.14 -24.51 -7.96
CA ASP A 32 46.17 -24.62 -9.00
C ASP A 32 45.82 -23.88 -10.30
N LYS A 33 44.61 -23.30 -10.41
CA LYS A 33 44.16 -22.58 -11.61
C LYS A 33 44.25 -21.07 -11.43
N SER A 34 44.93 -20.39 -12.37
CA SER A 34 44.78 -18.94 -12.54
C SER A 34 43.46 -18.65 -13.26
N PHE A 35 42.77 -17.62 -12.77
CA PHE A 35 41.46 -17.20 -13.25
C PHE A 35 41.47 -15.78 -13.80
N ASP A 36 42.66 -15.22 -14.02
CA ASP A 36 42.87 -13.87 -14.53
C ASP A 36 42.74 -13.86 -16.06
N GLN A 37 41.53 -14.11 -16.57
CA GLN A 37 41.23 -13.92 -17.99
C GLN A 37 40.84 -12.47 -18.23
N ILE A 38 41.65 -11.75 -19.01
CA ILE A 38 41.35 -10.40 -19.49
C ILE A 38 40.75 -10.56 -20.88
N TYR A 39 39.47 -10.22 -21.03
CA TYR A 39 38.77 -10.20 -22.32
C TYR A 39 38.88 -8.82 -22.94
N THR A 40 39.13 -8.75 -24.25
CA THR A 40 39.14 -7.47 -24.98
C THR A 40 37.72 -7.09 -25.42
N TYR A 41 37.44 -5.79 -25.55
CA TYR A 41 36.15 -5.32 -26.10
C TYR A 41 35.91 -5.83 -27.53
N GLN A 42 36.98 -6.00 -28.33
CA GLN A 42 36.86 -6.54 -29.69
C GLN A 42 36.36 -7.99 -29.69
N GLU A 43 36.90 -8.86 -28.83
CA GLU A 43 36.43 -10.25 -28.72
C GLU A 43 34.95 -10.34 -28.30
N ILE A 44 34.51 -9.42 -27.45
CA ILE A 44 33.10 -9.31 -27.05
C ILE A 44 32.24 -8.92 -28.27
N TRP A 45 32.63 -7.89 -29.02
CA TRP A 45 31.91 -7.44 -30.22
C TRP A 45 31.88 -8.50 -31.33
N ASP A 46 32.99 -9.19 -31.58
CA ASP A 46 33.06 -10.28 -32.57
C ASP A 46 32.16 -11.46 -32.18
N THR A 47 32.06 -11.73 -30.86
CA THR A 47 31.13 -12.73 -30.33
C THR A 47 29.68 -12.32 -30.60
N HIS A 48 29.30 -11.08 -30.32
CA HIS A 48 27.94 -10.59 -30.60
C HIS A 48 27.62 -10.62 -32.10
N SER A 49 28.54 -10.21 -32.98
CA SER A 49 28.32 -10.24 -34.43
C SER A 49 28.14 -11.68 -34.95
N SER A 50 28.93 -12.63 -34.42
CA SER A 50 28.76 -14.06 -34.75
C SER A 50 27.40 -14.61 -34.30
N VAL A 51 26.90 -14.17 -33.14
CA VAL A 51 25.57 -14.53 -32.64
C VAL A 51 24.47 -13.97 -33.55
N VAL A 52 24.62 -12.74 -34.05
CA VAL A 52 23.70 -12.14 -35.03
C VAL A 52 23.64 -12.94 -36.33
N ASP A 53 24.80 -13.33 -36.88
CA ASP A 53 24.86 -14.18 -38.08
C ASP A 53 24.15 -15.54 -37.85
N MET A 54 24.30 -16.12 -36.65
CA MET A 54 23.57 -17.33 -36.26
C MET A 54 22.07 -17.10 -36.18
N LEU A 55 21.60 -16.01 -35.56
CA LEU A 55 20.17 -15.65 -35.48
C LEU A 55 19.56 -15.54 -36.88
N ILE A 56 20.21 -14.84 -37.80
CA ILE A 56 19.78 -14.72 -39.20
C ILE A 56 19.64 -16.11 -39.85
N SER A 57 20.61 -17.00 -39.63
CA SER A 57 20.62 -18.35 -40.22
C SER A 57 19.50 -19.28 -39.73
N VAL A 58 18.95 -19.02 -38.54
CA VAL A 58 17.87 -19.83 -37.92
C VAL A 58 16.53 -19.10 -37.84
N PHE A 59 16.41 -17.95 -38.51
CA PHE A 59 15.17 -17.22 -38.68
C PHE A 59 14.19 -18.04 -39.53
N ASP A 60 12.95 -18.18 -39.07
CA ASP A 60 11.95 -19.07 -39.67
C ASP A 60 10.68 -18.34 -40.12
N HIS A 61 10.80 -17.02 -40.34
CA HIS A 61 9.71 -16.16 -40.83
C HIS A 61 8.51 -16.09 -39.88
N THR A 62 8.68 -16.47 -38.61
CA THR A 62 7.64 -16.30 -37.60
C THR A 62 7.61 -14.87 -37.07
N GLU A 63 6.40 -14.41 -36.80
CA GLU A 63 6.14 -13.09 -36.23
C GLU A 63 6.85 -12.86 -34.89
N SER A 64 6.88 -13.88 -34.01
CA SER A 64 7.55 -13.80 -32.70
C SER A 64 9.03 -13.50 -32.86
N LYS A 65 9.73 -14.20 -33.77
CA LYS A 65 11.15 -13.96 -33.99
C LYS A 65 11.43 -12.61 -34.62
N LEU A 66 10.53 -12.11 -35.47
CA LEU A 66 10.66 -10.75 -36.01
C LEU A 66 10.57 -9.71 -34.89
N SER A 67 9.60 -9.89 -33.99
CA SER A 67 9.42 -9.04 -32.81
C SER A 67 10.65 -9.08 -31.90
N ASP A 68 11.22 -10.27 -31.62
CA ASP A 68 12.44 -10.41 -30.83
C ASP A 68 13.65 -9.68 -31.44
N LEU A 69 13.80 -9.71 -32.78
CA LEU A 69 14.89 -9.00 -33.46
C LEU A 69 14.73 -7.48 -33.35
N PHE A 70 13.51 -6.96 -33.50
CA PHE A 70 13.25 -5.52 -33.31
C PHE A 70 13.45 -5.07 -31.86
N ASP A 71 13.16 -5.91 -30.87
CA ASP A 71 13.37 -5.61 -29.45
C ASP A 71 14.86 -5.47 -29.10
N LYS A 72 15.74 -6.20 -29.80
CA LYS A 72 17.19 -6.19 -29.53
C LYS A 72 17.99 -5.23 -30.39
N ILE A 73 17.39 -4.63 -31.41
CA ILE A 73 18.13 -3.94 -32.47
C ILE A 73 18.91 -2.73 -31.96
N ASP A 74 18.36 -1.97 -31.03
CA ASP A 74 18.95 -0.75 -30.46
C ASP A 74 20.26 -1.01 -29.71
N ASN A 75 20.40 -2.17 -29.08
CA ASN A 75 21.55 -2.58 -28.28
C ASN A 75 22.73 -3.10 -29.12
N LEU A 76 22.52 -3.36 -30.41
CA LEU A 76 23.54 -3.93 -31.30
C LEU A 76 24.54 -2.88 -31.80
N SER A 77 25.67 -3.33 -32.33
CA SER A 77 26.57 -2.44 -33.05
C SER A 77 25.93 -1.95 -34.34
N LYS A 78 26.33 -0.77 -34.86
CA LYS A 78 25.80 -0.25 -36.13
C LYS A 78 25.94 -1.24 -37.28
N LEU A 79 27.08 -1.94 -37.37
CA LEU A 79 27.33 -2.96 -38.40
C LEU A 79 26.32 -4.10 -38.33
N ASP A 80 26.02 -4.58 -37.12
CA ASP A 80 25.07 -5.68 -36.92
C ASP A 80 23.62 -5.22 -37.14
N ARG A 81 23.28 -3.98 -36.78
CA ARG A 81 21.98 -3.37 -37.11
C ARG A 81 21.77 -3.29 -38.61
N ASP A 82 22.75 -2.77 -39.35
CA ASP A 82 22.67 -2.68 -40.82
C ASP A 82 22.51 -4.08 -41.45
N LYS A 83 23.25 -5.11 -40.97
CA LYS A 83 23.08 -6.50 -41.40
C LYS A 83 21.65 -7.02 -41.20
N ILE A 84 21.08 -6.82 -40.00
CA ILE A 84 19.71 -7.27 -39.68
C ILE A 84 18.70 -6.53 -40.55
N LEU A 85 18.83 -5.20 -40.70
CA LEU A 85 17.90 -4.39 -41.49
C LEU A 85 17.91 -4.80 -42.97
N GLU A 86 19.08 -5.03 -43.57
CA GLU A 86 19.20 -5.51 -44.95
C GLU A 86 18.57 -6.89 -45.12
N PHE A 87 18.82 -7.80 -44.18
CA PHE A 87 18.20 -9.13 -44.18
C PHE A 87 16.67 -9.02 -44.09
N LEU A 88 16.16 -8.26 -43.12
CA LEU A 88 14.73 -8.11 -42.89
C LEU A 88 14.05 -7.45 -44.09
N ASP A 89 14.63 -6.41 -44.70
CA ASP A 89 14.04 -5.74 -45.87
C ASP A 89 13.76 -6.72 -47.03
N SER A 90 14.61 -7.73 -47.20
CA SER A 90 14.46 -8.76 -48.25
C SER A 90 13.49 -9.90 -47.91
N GLU A 91 13.20 -10.12 -46.62
CA GLU A 91 12.43 -11.27 -46.13
C GLU A 91 11.06 -10.88 -45.53
N ILE A 92 10.82 -9.59 -45.25
CA ILE A 92 9.66 -9.09 -44.50
C ILE A 92 8.32 -9.45 -45.15
N ASP A 93 8.26 -9.46 -46.48
CA ASP A 93 7.05 -9.79 -47.26
C ASP A 93 6.63 -11.26 -47.12
N LYS A 94 7.52 -12.12 -46.60
CA LYS A 94 7.25 -13.56 -46.37
C LYS A 94 6.64 -13.81 -44.99
N ILE A 95 6.59 -12.80 -44.12
CA ILE A 95 6.14 -12.92 -42.74
C ILE A 95 4.64 -12.66 -42.67
N ASN A 96 3.89 -13.65 -42.21
CA ASN A 96 2.47 -13.48 -41.94
C ASN A 96 2.29 -13.02 -40.49
N GLN A 97 1.80 -11.80 -40.29
CA GLN A 97 1.45 -11.28 -38.97
C GLN A 97 0.00 -11.64 -38.63
N ILE A 98 -0.20 -12.27 -37.48
CA ILE A 98 -1.52 -12.62 -36.96
C ILE A 98 -1.89 -11.67 -35.81
N GLU A 99 -0.96 -11.43 -34.89
CA GLU A 99 -1.18 -10.62 -33.67
C GLU A 99 -0.58 -9.20 -33.78
N PHE A 100 0.14 -8.92 -34.86
CA PHE A 100 0.91 -7.70 -35.13
C PHE A 100 1.92 -7.32 -34.03
N THR A 101 2.49 -8.30 -33.32
CA THR A 101 3.45 -8.06 -32.24
C THR A 101 4.71 -7.39 -32.76
N ALA A 102 5.23 -7.81 -33.92
CA ALA A 102 6.41 -7.19 -34.51
C ALA A 102 6.17 -5.74 -34.92
N TRP A 103 5.01 -5.45 -35.51
CA TRP A 103 4.58 -4.09 -35.82
C TRP A 103 4.46 -3.21 -34.56
N HIS A 104 3.92 -3.75 -33.47
CA HIS A 104 3.83 -3.07 -32.17
C HIS A 104 5.20 -2.82 -31.53
N THR A 105 6.11 -3.80 -31.56
CA THR A 105 7.49 -3.63 -31.07
C THR A 105 8.18 -2.50 -31.81
N LEU A 106 8.12 -2.53 -33.14
CA LEU A 106 8.77 -1.52 -33.98
C LEU A 106 8.19 -0.12 -33.76
N ARG A 107 6.87 0.00 -33.61
CA ARG A 107 6.21 1.26 -33.22
C ARG A 107 6.77 1.82 -31.92
N ASN A 108 6.91 0.96 -30.90
CA ASN A 108 7.43 1.35 -29.59
C ASN A 108 8.91 1.75 -29.68
N THR A 109 9.73 1.02 -30.43
CA THR A 109 11.15 1.36 -30.68
C THR A 109 11.27 2.74 -31.35
N LEU A 110 10.51 2.98 -32.43
CA LEU A 110 10.47 4.29 -33.11
C LEU A 110 10.05 5.41 -32.15
N SER A 111 8.99 5.19 -31.38
CA SER A 111 8.49 6.16 -30.42
C SER A 111 9.51 6.49 -29.34
N HIS A 112 10.20 5.47 -28.81
CA HIS A 112 11.19 5.61 -27.73
C HIS A 112 12.34 6.53 -28.16
N HIS A 113 12.93 6.25 -29.33
CA HIS A 113 14.04 7.03 -29.87
C HIS A 113 13.61 8.44 -30.33
N ARG A 114 12.51 8.57 -31.08
CA ARG A 114 12.06 9.88 -31.58
C ARG A 114 11.53 10.80 -30.49
N SER A 115 11.14 10.27 -29.33
CA SER A 115 10.76 11.08 -28.18
C SER A 115 11.97 11.63 -27.41
N HIS A 116 13.17 11.10 -27.64
CA HIS A 116 14.40 11.50 -26.95
C HIS A 116 15.58 11.68 -27.94
N PRO A 117 15.44 12.53 -28.98
CA PRO A 117 16.43 12.63 -30.06
C PRO A 117 17.82 13.08 -29.59
N ASP A 118 17.89 13.80 -28.45
CA ASP A 118 19.14 14.33 -27.90
C ASP A 118 19.82 13.38 -26.89
N ALA A 119 19.27 12.20 -26.63
CA ALA A 119 19.86 11.25 -25.70
C ALA A 119 21.02 10.46 -26.34
N ASP A 120 22.09 10.21 -25.57
CA ASP A 120 23.28 9.48 -26.06
C ASP A 120 22.97 8.06 -26.57
N TRP A 121 21.89 7.44 -26.07
CA TRP A 121 21.43 6.11 -26.48
C TRP A 121 20.46 6.13 -27.67
N ALA A 122 19.99 7.30 -28.11
CA ALA A 122 19.03 7.40 -29.19
C ALA A 122 19.66 7.09 -30.55
N LEU A 123 18.98 6.26 -31.35
CA LEU A 123 19.43 5.99 -32.72
C LEU A 123 19.26 7.24 -33.59
N PRO A 124 20.19 7.50 -34.53
CA PRO A 124 20.10 8.66 -35.40
C PRO A 124 18.96 8.52 -36.41
N GLU A 125 18.36 9.65 -36.82
CA GLU A 125 17.18 9.68 -37.70
C GLU A 125 17.32 8.84 -39.00
N PRO A 126 18.48 8.79 -39.69
CA PRO A 126 18.64 7.92 -40.86
C PRO A 126 18.47 6.42 -40.56
N GLU A 127 18.81 5.96 -39.36
CA GLU A 127 18.59 4.56 -38.95
C GLU A 127 17.11 4.34 -38.59
N LEU A 128 16.48 5.33 -37.93
CA LEU A 128 15.05 5.31 -37.61
C LEU A 128 14.17 5.32 -38.87
N GLN A 129 14.58 6.02 -39.93
CA GLN A 129 13.86 6.02 -41.21
C GLN A 129 13.82 4.63 -41.85
N LYS A 130 14.92 3.85 -41.79
CA LYS A 130 14.93 2.46 -42.26
C LYS A 130 13.94 1.59 -41.47
N LEU A 131 13.88 1.77 -40.15
CA LEU A 131 12.91 1.09 -39.28
C LEU A 131 11.47 1.50 -39.61
N GLU A 132 11.23 2.79 -39.90
CA GLU A 132 9.92 3.29 -40.29
C GLU A 132 9.43 2.73 -41.63
N GLU A 133 10.33 2.52 -42.60
CA GLU A 133 10.00 1.85 -43.86
C GLU A 133 9.49 0.42 -43.63
N LEU A 134 10.14 -0.34 -42.75
CA LEU A 134 9.69 -1.68 -42.35
C LEU A 134 8.35 -1.61 -41.58
N TYR A 135 8.19 -0.63 -40.69
CA TYR A 135 6.93 -0.40 -39.95
C TYR A 135 5.76 -0.16 -40.89
N ASN A 136 5.95 0.63 -41.95
CA ASN A 136 4.93 0.90 -42.95
C ASN A 136 4.59 -0.35 -43.79
N LYS A 137 5.58 -1.20 -44.12
CA LYS A 137 5.35 -2.48 -44.81
C LYS A 137 4.55 -3.47 -43.94
N LEU A 138 4.80 -3.48 -42.64
CA LEU A 138 4.13 -4.35 -41.66
C LEU A 138 2.75 -3.85 -41.22
N GLN A 139 2.29 -2.69 -41.70
CA GLN A 139 1.05 -2.09 -41.24
C GLN A 139 -0.17 -2.98 -41.56
N PRO A 140 -1.09 -3.20 -40.60
CA PRO A 140 -2.31 -3.97 -40.84
C PRO A 140 -3.19 -3.38 -41.95
N THR A 141 -3.70 -4.25 -42.82
CA THR A 141 -4.67 -3.90 -43.86
C THR A 141 -6.09 -3.82 -43.33
N ASP A 142 -6.44 -4.69 -42.36
CA ASP A 142 -7.72 -4.65 -41.66
C ASP A 142 -7.81 -3.42 -40.75
N VAL A 143 -8.98 -2.76 -40.77
CA VAL A 143 -9.20 -1.48 -40.09
C VAL A 143 -9.18 -1.66 -38.56
N ILE A 144 -9.69 -2.78 -38.05
CA ILE A 144 -9.71 -3.04 -36.61
C ILE A 144 -8.27 -3.21 -36.12
N SER A 145 -7.52 -4.10 -36.77
CA SER A 145 -6.12 -4.40 -36.43
C SER A 145 -5.23 -3.14 -36.46
N ARG A 146 -5.51 -2.21 -37.38
CA ARG A 146 -4.79 -0.93 -37.51
C ARG A 146 -5.00 0.03 -36.34
N TYR A 147 -6.19 0.05 -35.73
CA TYR A 147 -6.57 1.07 -34.74
C TYR A 147 -6.77 0.52 -33.33
N LYS A 148 -6.92 -0.80 -33.16
CA LYS A 148 -7.15 -1.47 -31.86
C LYS A 148 -6.15 -1.01 -30.79
N TRP A 149 -4.86 -0.94 -31.16
CA TRP A 149 -3.78 -0.57 -30.24
C TRP A 149 -3.93 0.79 -29.56
N LEU A 150 -4.68 1.73 -30.16
CA LEU A 150 -4.96 3.04 -29.54
C LEU A 150 -5.79 2.90 -28.25
N PHE A 151 -6.44 1.75 -28.06
CA PHE A 151 -7.27 1.40 -26.92
C PHE A 151 -6.66 0.27 -26.07
N ASP A 152 -5.41 -0.12 -26.34
CA ASP A 152 -4.69 -1.12 -25.53
C ASP A 152 -3.71 -0.49 -24.53
N ASP A 153 -3.58 0.84 -24.54
CA ASP A 153 -2.75 1.62 -23.63
C ASP A 153 -3.45 2.95 -23.32
N HIS A 154 -3.32 3.43 -22.08
CA HIS A 154 -3.80 4.75 -21.67
C HIS A 154 -3.06 5.86 -22.45
N TRP A 155 -1.74 5.72 -22.63
CA TRP A 155 -0.86 6.66 -23.33
C TRP A 155 -0.16 5.97 -24.52
N PRO A 156 -0.88 5.76 -25.64
CA PRO A 156 -0.36 5.02 -26.77
C PRO A 156 0.90 5.67 -27.37
N SER A 157 1.93 4.84 -27.60
CA SER A 157 3.20 5.26 -28.21
C SER A 157 3.07 5.47 -29.72
N PHE A 158 3.27 6.70 -30.19
CA PHE A 158 3.20 7.04 -31.61
C PHE A 158 4.56 6.90 -32.31
N PRO A 159 4.62 6.37 -33.54
CA PRO A 159 5.87 6.12 -34.27
C PRO A 159 6.64 7.40 -34.62
N GLU A 160 5.98 8.56 -34.72
CA GLU A 160 6.65 9.85 -34.90
C GLU A 160 7.31 10.39 -33.60
N GLY A 161 7.10 9.70 -32.47
CA GLY A 161 7.57 10.15 -31.15
C GLY A 161 6.80 11.35 -30.60
N THR A 162 7.20 11.77 -29.40
CA THR A 162 6.67 12.95 -28.72
C THR A 162 7.84 13.78 -28.22
N ILE A 163 8.21 14.83 -28.96
CA ILE A 163 9.25 15.79 -28.55
C ILE A 163 8.57 16.90 -27.74
N TYR A 164 9.07 17.15 -26.54
CA TYR A 164 8.56 18.20 -25.67
C TYR A 164 9.32 19.50 -25.92
N ASP A 165 8.60 20.59 -26.16
CA ASP A 165 9.16 21.93 -26.05
C ASP A 165 9.25 22.31 -24.56
N GLU A 166 10.47 22.39 -24.02
CA GLU A 166 10.72 22.76 -22.62
C GLU A 166 10.15 24.14 -22.27
N SER A 167 9.90 25.02 -23.26
CA SER A 167 9.34 26.35 -23.04
C SER A 167 7.83 26.36 -22.72
N ILE A 168 7.14 25.25 -22.94
CA ILE A 168 5.69 25.10 -22.70
C ILE A 168 5.49 24.13 -21.54
N SER A 169 5.69 24.58 -20.29
CA SER A 169 5.48 23.72 -19.12
C SER A 169 3.99 23.51 -18.80
N GLU A 170 3.14 24.51 -19.09
CA GLU A 170 1.68 24.49 -18.92
C GLU A 170 1.00 23.92 -20.18
N GLY A 171 0.11 22.94 -20.01
CA GLY A 171 -0.67 22.36 -21.13
C GLY A 171 -0.03 21.19 -21.88
N ARG A 172 1.13 20.66 -21.42
CA ARG A 172 1.77 19.48 -22.02
C ARG A 172 0.86 18.26 -22.05
N HIS A 173 0.22 17.99 -20.92
CA HIS A 173 -0.74 16.89 -20.80
C HIS A 173 -1.93 17.10 -21.74
N ASP A 174 -2.43 18.33 -21.86
CA ASP A 174 -3.58 18.64 -22.71
C ASP A 174 -3.25 18.47 -24.20
N PHE A 175 -2.06 18.90 -24.64
CA PHE A 175 -1.62 18.73 -26.02
C PHE A 175 -1.50 17.24 -26.39
N HIS A 176 -0.87 16.44 -25.53
CA HIS A 176 -0.70 15.01 -25.78
C HIS A 176 -2.04 14.26 -25.73
N GLN A 177 -2.89 14.58 -24.74
CA GLN A 177 -4.23 14.02 -24.64
C GLN A 177 -5.08 14.36 -25.88
N LYS A 178 -4.99 15.59 -26.39
CA LYS A 178 -5.71 15.99 -27.60
C LYS A 178 -5.28 15.17 -28.82
N LYS A 179 -3.98 14.94 -29.00
CA LYS A 179 -3.47 14.10 -30.10
C LYS A 179 -3.98 12.66 -30.00
N ILE A 180 -4.01 12.10 -28.79
CA ILE A 180 -4.56 10.76 -28.53
C ILE A 180 -6.04 10.72 -28.85
N ASP A 181 -6.80 11.69 -28.35
CA ASP A 181 -8.25 11.79 -28.58
C ASP A 181 -8.58 11.90 -30.07
N GLU A 182 -7.86 12.73 -30.82
CA GLU A 182 -8.02 12.87 -32.28
C GLU A 182 -7.76 11.55 -33.01
N ASN A 183 -6.68 10.85 -32.68
CA ASN A 183 -6.36 9.56 -33.30
C ASN A 183 -7.37 8.47 -32.94
N ARG A 184 -7.80 8.40 -31.67
CA ARG A 184 -8.85 7.47 -31.22
C ARG A 184 -10.17 7.76 -31.92
N MET A 185 -10.57 9.02 -32.05
CA MET A 185 -11.79 9.41 -32.76
C MET A 185 -11.72 9.06 -34.25
N ASN A 186 -10.59 9.33 -34.91
CA ASN A 186 -10.39 8.97 -36.32
C ASN A 186 -10.46 7.46 -36.54
N GLY A 187 -9.76 6.68 -35.72
CA GLY A 187 -9.77 5.22 -35.79
C GLY A 187 -11.16 4.64 -35.53
N LEU A 188 -11.85 5.14 -34.50
CA LEU A 188 -13.19 4.66 -34.16
C LEU A 188 -14.24 5.05 -35.20
N ASN A 189 -14.15 6.25 -35.79
CA ASN A 189 -14.99 6.63 -36.93
C ASN A 189 -14.78 5.69 -38.13
N ALA A 190 -13.54 5.30 -38.42
CA ALA A 190 -13.24 4.36 -39.50
C ALA A 190 -13.88 2.97 -39.24
N ILE A 191 -13.75 2.46 -38.00
CA ILE A 191 -14.36 1.19 -37.59
C ILE A 191 -15.89 1.27 -37.67
N LEU A 192 -16.50 2.31 -37.10
CA LEU A 192 -17.96 2.52 -37.12
C LEU A 192 -18.50 2.58 -38.55
N SER A 193 -17.81 3.31 -39.43
CA SER A 193 -18.25 3.47 -40.83
C SER A 193 -18.23 2.16 -41.61
N MET A 194 -17.31 1.25 -41.28
CA MET A 194 -17.11 -0.02 -41.99
C MET A 194 -17.92 -1.18 -41.40
N TYR A 195 -17.99 -1.30 -40.08
CA TYR A 195 -18.57 -2.47 -39.40
C TYR A 195 -19.80 -2.16 -38.53
N GLY A 196 -20.11 -0.89 -38.28
CA GLY A 196 -21.25 -0.49 -37.44
C GLY A 196 -21.02 -0.62 -35.94
N ILE A 197 -22.06 -0.31 -35.16
CA ILE A 197 -21.99 -0.22 -33.69
C ILE A 197 -21.81 -1.58 -33.00
N ASP A 198 -22.45 -2.63 -33.51
CA ASP A 198 -22.38 -3.96 -32.90
C ASP A 198 -20.94 -4.47 -32.83
N ARG A 199 -20.14 -4.21 -33.87
CA ARG A 199 -18.72 -4.59 -33.87
C ARG A 199 -17.89 -3.75 -32.90
N VAL A 200 -18.22 -2.49 -32.67
CA VAL A 200 -17.55 -1.66 -31.65
C VAL A 200 -17.87 -2.16 -30.25
N ILE A 201 -19.11 -2.62 -30.02
CA ILE A 201 -19.51 -3.25 -28.75
C ILE A 201 -18.69 -4.53 -28.54
N GLU A 202 -18.55 -5.39 -29.56
CA GLU A 202 -17.68 -6.58 -29.47
C GLU A 202 -16.22 -6.21 -29.18
N LEU A 203 -15.71 -5.15 -29.83
CA LEU A 203 -14.33 -4.67 -29.62
C LEU A 203 -14.06 -4.27 -28.17
N SER A 204 -15.07 -3.85 -27.40
CA SER A 204 -14.91 -3.51 -25.98
C SER A 204 -14.41 -4.67 -25.11
N GLN A 205 -14.57 -5.91 -25.58
CA GLN A 205 -14.07 -7.14 -24.93
C GLN A 205 -12.66 -7.54 -25.39
N GLU A 206 -12.20 -7.00 -26.52
CA GLU A 206 -10.92 -7.38 -27.13
C GLU A 206 -9.78 -6.41 -26.78
N VAL A 207 -10.12 -5.17 -26.38
CA VAL A 207 -9.17 -4.11 -26.01
C VAL A 207 -8.82 -4.14 -24.52
N LYS A 208 -7.61 -3.71 -24.17
CA LYS A 208 -7.19 -3.65 -22.76
C LYS A 208 -7.82 -2.48 -21.99
N GLU A 209 -8.07 -1.34 -22.65
CA GLU A 209 -8.63 -0.12 -22.03
C GLU A 209 -10.04 0.17 -22.55
N SER A 210 -11.01 -0.69 -22.21
CA SER A 210 -12.40 -0.58 -22.67
C SER A 210 -13.06 0.77 -22.32
N TRP A 211 -12.65 1.40 -21.22
CA TRP A 211 -13.13 2.73 -20.83
C TRP A 211 -12.68 3.82 -21.81
N SER A 212 -11.47 3.74 -22.39
CA SER A 212 -11.00 4.71 -23.40
C SER A 212 -11.80 4.61 -24.70
N LEU A 213 -12.23 3.39 -25.06
CA LEU A 213 -13.13 3.16 -26.19
C LEU A 213 -14.50 3.79 -25.94
N GLY A 214 -15.06 3.60 -24.74
CA GLY A 214 -16.35 4.18 -24.33
C GLY A 214 -16.34 5.71 -24.31
N ASP A 215 -15.30 6.31 -23.71
CA ASP A 215 -15.08 7.76 -23.69
C ASP A 215 -15.02 8.34 -25.11
N THR A 216 -14.28 7.69 -26.00
CA THR A 216 -14.17 8.11 -27.41
C THR A 216 -15.50 7.97 -28.13
N LEU A 217 -16.22 6.87 -27.93
CA LEU A 217 -17.50 6.61 -28.58
C LEU A 217 -18.56 7.65 -28.21
N ALA A 218 -18.56 8.13 -26.97
CA ALA A 218 -19.48 9.17 -26.48
C ALA A 218 -19.31 10.51 -27.21
N LYS A 219 -18.11 10.81 -27.72
CA LYS A 219 -17.83 12.01 -28.52
C LYS A 219 -18.38 11.91 -29.95
N ILE A 220 -18.69 10.69 -30.41
CA ILE A 220 -19.08 10.39 -31.81
C ILE A 220 -20.58 10.09 -31.92
N ILE A 221 -21.12 9.23 -31.06
CA ILE A 221 -22.48 8.69 -31.18
C ILE A 221 -23.51 9.65 -30.56
N ASN A 222 -24.54 9.98 -31.35
CA ASN A 222 -25.70 10.76 -30.88
C ASN A 222 -27.04 10.07 -31.19
N LYS A 223 -27.02 8.93 -31.90
CA LYS A 223 -28.25 8.23 -32.28
C LYS A 223 -28.81 7.48 -31.08
N GLU A 224 -30.08 7.76 -30.76
CA GLU A 224 -30.75 7.23 -29.57
C GLU A 224 -30.77 5.69 -29.50
N GLN A 225 -31.01 5.01 -30.63
CA GLN A 225 -31.01 3.54 -30.68
C GLN A 225 -29.65 2.94 -30.30
N ASP A 226 -28.56 3.60 -30.70
CA ASP A 226 -27.21 3.13 -30.43
C ASP A 226 -26.89 3.36 -28.95
N VAL A 227 -27.28 4.50 -28.38
CA VAL A 227 -27.18 4.79 -26.93
C VAL A 227 -27.88 3.71 -26.11
N ILE A 228 -29.13 3.36 -26.45
CA ILE A 228 -29.90 2.32 -25.74
C ILE A 228 -29.21 0.95 -25.88
N SER A 229 -28.64 0.65 -27.03
CA SER A 229 -27.95 -0.63 -27.26
C SER A 229 -26.67 -0.74 -26.42
N ILE A 230 -25.92 0.36 -26.30
CA ILE A 230 -24.73 0.46 -25.44
C ILE A 230 -25.13 0.31 -23.96
N THR A 231 -26.15 1.03 -23.50
CA THR A 231 -26.51 1.00 -22.06
C THR A 231 -27.08 -0.33 -21.60
N LYS A 232 -27.76 -1.09 -22.48
CA LYS A 232 -28.23 -2.45 -22.16
C LYS A 232 -27.11 -3.42 -21.76
N LEU A 233 -25.86 -3.13 -22.11
CA LEU A 233 -24.72 -3.94 -21.66
C LEU A 233 -24.56 -3.91 -20.12
N LEU A 234 -25.10 -2.91 -19.42
CA LEU A 234 -25.07 -2.86 -17.94
C LEU A 234 -25.90 -3.97 -17.27
N GLU A 235 -26.84 -4.58 -18.01
CA GLU A 235 -27.60 -5.75 -17.53
C GLU A 235 -26.75 -7.03 -17.49
N ARG A 236 -25.61 -7.03 -18.18
CA ARG A 236 -24.63 -8.09 -18.11
C ARG A 236 -23.72 -7.83 -16.91
N ASP A 237 -23.40 -8.88 -16.17
CA ASP A 237 -22.49 -8.79 -15.03
C ASP A 237 -21.03 -8.96 -15.50
N ASP A 238 -20.62 -8.12 -16.45
CA ASP A 238 -19.27 -8.09 -17.01
C ASP A 238 -18.55 -6.77 -16.71
N ARG A 239 -17.30 -6.88 -16.24
CA ARG A 239 -16.51 -5.72 -15.78
C ARG A 239 -16.05 -4.83 -16.93
N ASN A 240 -15.66 -5.41 -18.06
CA ASN A 240 -15.14 -4.65 -19.21
C ASN A 240 -16.25 -3.88 -19.91
N GLU A 241 -17.41 -4.52 -20.10
CA GLU A 241 -18.65 -3.88 -20.58
C GLU A 241 -19.09 -2.77 -19.62
N THR A 242 -19.10 -3.02 -18.32
CA THR A 242 -19.48 -1.99 -17.33
C THR A 242 -18.56 -0.78 -17.41
N ASN A 243 -17.23 -0.98 -17.47
CA ASN A 243 -16.26 0.11 -17.61
C ASN A 243 -16.45 0.89 -18.92
N PHE A 244 -16.66 0.18 -20.03
CA PHE A 244 -16.92 0.78 -21.35
C PHE A 244 -18.16 1.66 -21.32
N VAL A 245 -19.29 1.15 -20.82
CA VAL A 245 -20.55 1.90 -20.76
C VAL A 245 -20.45 3.06 -19.77
N GLN A 246 -19.85 2.86 -18.59
CA GLN A 246 -19.74 3.91 -17.60
C GLN A 246 -18.84 5.07 -18.08
N ALA A 247 -17.78 4.79 -18.81
CA ALA A 247 -16.96 5.82 -19.44
C ALA A 247 -17.73 6.56 -20.56
N PHE A 248 -18.53 5.84 -21.35
CA PHE A 248 -19.43 6.44 -22.33
C PHE A 248 -20.42 7.41 -21.67
N ILE A 249 -21.11 6.96 -20.62
CA ILE A 249 -22.09 7.76 -19.87
C ILE A 249 -21.43 8.97 -19.21
N TYR A 250 -20.28 8.79 -18.57
CA TYR A 250 -19.52 9.89 -17.98
C TYR A 250 -19.24 10.98 -19.01
N ARG A 251 -18.65 10.61 -20.16
CA ARG A 251 -18.30 11.58 -21.19
C ARG A 251 -19.53 12.25 -21.78
N LYS A 252 -20.63 11.53 -21.96
CA LYS A 252 -21.91 12.11 -22.38
C LYS A 252 -22.44 13.13 -21.36
N ALA A 253 -22.40 12.81 -20.07
CA ALA A 253 -22.81 13.74 -19.01
C ALA A 253 -21.92 14.98 -18.96
N VAL A 254 -20.61 14.86 -19.24
CA VAL A 254 -19.70 16.02 -19.35
C VAL A 254 -20.05 16.92 -20.54
N ILE A 255 -20.44 16.35 -21.68
CA ILE A 255 -20.78 17.11 -22.90
C ILE A 255 -22.18 17.72 -22.85
N GLU A 256 -23.16 16.95 -22.37
CA GLU A 256 -24.60 17.27 -22.47
C GLU A 256 -25.24 17.64 -21.12
N GLY A 257 -24.52 17.46 -20.01
CA GLY A 257 -25.00 17.72 -18.65
C GLY A 257 -25.74 16.52 -18.01
N ASN A 258 -25.94 16.58 -16.69
CA ASN A 258 -26.60 15.52 -15.91
C ASN A 258 -28.06 15.26 -16.34
N VAL A 259 -28.75 16.30 -16.84
CA VAL A 259 -30.12 16.21 -17.36
C VAL A 259 -30.23 15.16 -18.47
N TRP A 260 -29.20 14.99 -19.30
CA TRP A 260 -29.16 13.95 -20.33
C TRP A 260 -29.26 12.54 -19.73
N VAL A 261 -28.56 12.29 -18.61
CA VAL A 261 -28.56 11.00 -17.92
C VAL A 261 -29.93 10.73 -17.29
N PHE A 262 -30.58 11.76 -16.73
CA PHE A 262 -31.92 11.65 -16.16
C PHE A 262 -32.96 11.32 -17.24
N ASN A 263 -32.90 11.98 -18.40
CA ASN A 263 -33.77 11.66 -19.53
C ASN A 263 -33.50 10.26 -20.10
N LEU A 264 -32.24 9.82 -20.09
CA LEU A 264 -31.88 8.46 -20.50
C LEU A 264 -32.45 7.42 -19.52
N TYR A 265 -32.39 7.69 -18.22
CA TYR A 265 -33.01 6.86 -17.20
C TYR A 265 -34.51 6.68 -17.45
N ASP A 266 -35.26 7.75 -17.70
CA ASP A 266 -36.72 7.65 -17.93
C ASP A 266 -37.03 6.71 -19.10
N LYS A 267 -36.30 6.85 -20.22
CA LYS A 267 -36.43 5.98 -21.39
C LYS A 267 -36.08 4.52 -21.09
N LEU A 268 -34.99 4.28 -20.36
CA LEU A 268 -34.55 2.93 -20.02
C LEU A 268 -35.50 2.26 -19.01
N SER A 269 -36.09 3.03 -18.12
CA SER A 269 -37.13 2.59 -17.20
C SER A 269 -38.41 2.21 -17.96
N GLU A 270 -38.83 3.01 -18.95
CA GLU A 270 -40.02 2.72 -19.78
C GLU A 270 -39.90 1.41 -20.56
N ILE A 271 -38.70 1.07 -21.04
CA ILE A 271 -38.45 -0.20 -21.74
C ILE A 271 -38.21 -1.39 -20.80
N GLY A 272 -38.31 -1.19 -19.49
CA GLY A 272 -38.26 -2.26 -18.49
C GLY A 272 -36.87 -2.73 -18.08
N MET A 273 -35.85 -1.89 -18.18
CA MET A 273 -34.50 -2.20 -17.69
C MET A 273 -34.51 -2.38 -16.15
N ASN A 274 -33.75 -3.35 -15.65
CA ASN A 274 -33.80 -3.69 -14.22
C ASN A 274 -33.17 -2.61 -13.31
N ASN A 275 -33.67 -2.50 -12.07
CA ASN A 275 -33.26 -1.47 -11.10
C ASN A 275 -31.75 -1.46 -10.80
N SER A 276 -31.10 -2.63 -10.74
CA SER A 276 -29.65 -2.71 -10.50
C SER A 276 -28.86 -2.07 -11.64
N SER A 277 -29.28 -2.31 -12.89
CA SER A 277 -28.62 -1.77 -14.07
C SER A 277 -28.91 -0.28 -14.27
N LEU A 278 -30.12 0.16 -13.93
CA LEU A 278 -30.47 1.59 -13.86
C LEU A 278 -29.61 2.33 -12.82
N ALA A 279 -29.34 1.73 -11.66
CA ALA A 279 -28.46 2.33 -10.66
C ALA A 279 -27.01 2.50 -11.16
N LYS A 280 -26.50 1.56 -11.97
CA LYS A 280 -25.15 1.63 -12.57
C LYS A 280 -24.97 2.82 -13.52
N LEU A 281 -26.05 3.40 -14.07
CA LEU A 281 -26.00 4.60 -14.91
C LEU A 281 -25.45 5.82 -14.15
N PHE A 282 -25.74 5.90 -12.85
CA PHE A 282 -25.44 7.07 -12.03
C PHE A 282 -24.07 6.98 -11.34
N VAL A 283 -23.50 5.78 -11.21
CA VAL A 283 -22.17 5.54 -10.61
C VAL A 283 -21.05 6.39 -11.22
N PRO A 284 -20.92 6.55 -12.55
CA PRO A 284 -19.86 7.37 -13.14
C PRO A 284 -20.10 8.87 -13.05
N ILE A 285 -21.30 9.32 -12.67
CA ILE A 285 -21.66 10.73 -12.68
C ILE A 285 -21.01 11.45 -11.50
N ASN A 286 -20.55 12.68 -11.73
CA ASN A 286 -19.99 13.52 -10.68
C ASN A 286 -20.99 13.66 -9.53
N GLN A 287 -20.52 13.37 -8.32
CA GLN A 287 -21.32 13.42 -7.10
C GLN A 287 -21.72 14.86 -6.81
N SER A 288 -23.01 15.07 -6.53
CA SER A 288 -23.58 16.39 -6.25
C SER A 288 -24.93 16.25 -5.56
N GLN A 289 -25.39 17.33 -4.91
CA GLN A 289 -26.73 17.42 -4.35
C GLN A 289 -27.82 17.21 -5.40
N GLU A 290 -27.62 17.69 -6.64
CA GLU A 290 -28.55 17.49 -7.76
C GLU A 290 -28.76 16.00 -8.03
N LEU A 291 -27.68 15.24 -8.20
CA LEU A 291 -27.73 13.80 -8.47
C LEU A 291 -28.42 13.04 -7.33
N TRP A 292 -28.05 13.33 -6.08
CA TRP A 292 -28.62 12.64 -4.92
C TRP A 292 -30.08 13.00 -4.67
N SER A 293 -30.49 14.22 -4.99
CA SER A 293 -31.90 14.63 -4.89
C SER A 293 -32.75 13.92 -5.95
N PHE A 294 -32.22 13.78 -7.18
CA PHE A 294 -32.85 12.97 -8.22
C PHE A 294 -32.99 11.50 -7.78
N LEU A 295 -31.90 10.86 -7.35
CA LEU A 295 -31.91 9.46 -6.86
C LEU A 295 -32.87 9.24 -5.68
N SER A 296 -32.99 10.22 -4.79
CA SER A 296 -33.92 10.15 -3.65
C SER A 296 -35.39 10.24 -4.07
N SER A 297 -35.68 10.76 -5.26
CA SER A 297 -37.03 10.81 -5.83
C SER A 297 -37.42 9.53 -6.59
N LEU A 298 -36.45 8.66 -6.90
CA LEU A 298 -36.66 7.40 -7.59
C LEU A 298 -37.10 6.28 -6.64
N ASP A 299 -37.29 5.07 -7.20
CA ASP A 299 -37.54 3.85 -6.45
C ASP A 299 -36.47 3.59 -5.38
N THR A 300 -36.90 3.13 -4.21
CA THR A 300 -36.02 2.94 -3.05
C THR A 300 -34.90 1.93 -3.30
N GLU A 301 -35.10 0.96 -4.19
CA GLU A 301 -34.08 -0.02 -4.53
C GLU A 301 -32.99 0.59 -5.42
N ILE A 302 -33.33 1.47 -6.36
CA ILE A 302 -32.34 2.12 -7.24
C ILE A 302 -31.41 3.02 -6.41
N ASN A 303 -31.99 3.83 -5.51
CA ASN A 303 -31.23 4.67 -4.60
C ASN A 303 -30.27 3.83 -3.73
N LYS A 304 -30.78 2.74 -3.14
CA LYS A 304 -29.97 1.81 -2.35
C LYS A 304 -28.81 1.21 -3.17
N GLN A 305 -29.10 0.70 -4.37
CA GLN A 305 -28.09 0.09 -5.25
C GLN A 305 -27.02 1.11 -5.66
N TYR A 306 -27.39 2.37 -5.94
CA TYR A 306 -26.42 3.43 -6.22
C TYR A 306 -25.45 3.61 -5.05
N TRP A 307 -25.96 3.76 -3.82
CA TRP A 307 -25.09 3.97 -2.65
C TRP A 307 -24.20 2.78 -2.35
N LEU A 308 -24.63 1.55 -2.66
CA LEU A 308 -23.79 0.35 -2.54
C LEU A 308 -22.67 0.29 -3.60
N LEU A 309 -22.91 0.81 -4.80
CA LEU A 309 -21.99 0.69 -5.94
C LEU A 309 -21.06 1.90 -6.13
N MET A 310 -21.47 3.10 -5.72
CA MET A 310 -20.77 4.34 -6.01
C MET A 310 -19.37 4.37 -5.37
N ARG A 311 -18.42 5.11 -5.96
CA ARG A 311 -17.08 5.29 -5.38
C ARG A 311 -16.96 6.71 -4.84
N PRO A 312 -16.95 6.92 -3.51
CA PRO A 312 -16.93 8.27 -2.96
C PRO A 312 -15.72 9.07 -3.45
N HIS A 313 -15.98 10.27 -3.98
CA HIS A 313 -14.95 11.20 -4.43
C HIS A 313 -15.43 12.64 -4.16
N PHE A 314 -15.26 13.09 -2.93
CA PHE A 314 -15.91 14.30 -2.42
C PHE A 314 -15.07 15.58 -2.52
N TYR A 315 -14.02 15.61 -3.36
CA TYR A 315 -13.12 16.76 -3.47
C TYR A 315 -13.76 18.00 -4.11
N HIS A 316 -14.76 17.81 -4.98
CA HIS A 316 -15.36 18.88 -5.78
C HIS A 316 -16.71 19.39 -5.23
N ILE A 317 -17.18 18.83 -4.12
CA ILE A 317 -18.48 19.16 -3.52
C ILE A 317 -18.30 20.05 -2.28
N THR A 318 -19.38 20.74 -1.91
CA THR A 318 -19.43 21.63 -0.75
C THR A 318 -19.35 20.86 0.58
N LYS A 319 -19.04 21.56 1.67
CA LYS A 319 -19.02 20.98 3.02
C LYS A 319 -20.35 20.31 3.38
N GLU A 320 -21.46 20.96 3.07
CA GLU A 320 -22.81 20.46 3.36
C GLU A 320 -23.09 19.16 2.59
N GLU A 321 -22.67 19.09 1.32
CA GLU A 321 -22.77 17.88 0.51
C GLU A 321 -21.85 16.76 1.02
N LYS A 322 -20.63 17.07 1.51
CA LYS A 322 -19.74 16.07 2.15
C LYS A 322 -20.42 15.45 3.36
N ILE A 323 -20.99 16.28 4.23
CA ILE A 323 -21.71 15.82 5.43
C ILE A 323 -22.86 14.90 5.05
N PHE A 324 -23.72 15.35 4.12
CA PHE A 324 -24.83 14.54 3.64
C PHE A 324 -24.36 13.21 3.02
N GLY A 325 -23.31 13.25 2.19
CA GLY A 325 -22.74 12.07 1.57
C GLY A 325 -22.20 11.06 2.58
N VAL A 326 -21.50 11.52 3.63
CA VAL A 326 -21.04 10.67 4.73
C VAL A 326 -22.21 10.07 5.49
N GLU A 327 -23.25 10.85 5.80
CA GLU A 327 -24.46 10.35 6.45
C GLU A 327 -25.16 9.26 5.63
N GLN A 328 -25.23 9.41 4.30
CA GLN A 328 -25.77 8.37 3.43
C GLN A 328 -24.87 7.13 3.43
N LEU A 329 -23.54 7.27 3.34
CA LEU A 329 -22.63 6.12 3.44
C LEU A 329 -22.83 5.35 4.76
N ILE A 330 -22.95 6.05 5.89
CA ILE A 330 -23.26 5.44 7.20
C ILE A 330 -24.61 4.72 7.15
N ARG A 331 -25.65 5.37 6.60
CA ARG A 331 -27.00 4.80 6.48
C ARG A 331 -27.02 3.49 5.67
N PHE A 332 -26.23 3.43 4.61
CA PHE A 332 -26.09 2.24 3.76
C PHE A 332 -24.96 1.30 4.22
N LYS A 333 -24.46 1.47 5.45
CA LYS A 333 -23.45 0.62 6.10
C LYS A 333 -22.12 0.52 5.35
N ARG A 334 -21.76 1.59 4.63
CA ARG A 334 -20.47 1.75 3.95
C ARG A 334 -19.47 2.47 4.82
N PHE A 335 -19.20 1.87 5.97
CA PHE A 335 -18.44 2.48 7.04
C PHE A 335 -16.97 2.72 6.68
N PHE A 336 -16.33 1.80 5.95
CA PHE A 336 -14.91 1.93 5.59
C PHE A 336 -14.70 3.00 4.53
N SER A 337 -15.59 3.07 3.53
CA SER A 337 -15.59 4.16 2.56
C SER A 337 -15.87 5.52 3.24
N ALA A 338 -16.78 5.56 4.21
CA ALA A 338 -17.03 6.78 5.00
C ALA A 338 -15.83 7.18 5.86
N ILE A 339 -15.09 6.22 6.45
CA ILE A 339 -13.88 6.52 7.23
C ILE A 339 -12.81 7.14 6.32
N ASP A 340 -12.60 6.58 5.14
CA ASP A 340 -11.65 7.13 4.15
C ASP A 340 -12.01 8.57 3.76
N ILE A 341 -13.27 8.84 3.44
CA ILE A 341 -13.72 10.20 3.15
C ILE A 341 -13.53 11.13 4.35
N CYS A 342 -13.94 10.71 5.55
CA CYS A 342 -13.79 11.51 6.76
C CYS A 342 -12.32 11.79 7.08
N SER A 343 -11.37 10.90 6.78
CA SER A 343 -9.95 11.15 7.05
C SER A 343 -9.37 12.23 6.14
N HIS A 344 -9.87 12.36 4.91
CA HIS A 344 -9.46 13.44 4.00
C HIS A 344 -10.08 14.80 4.34
N PHE A 345 -11.28 14.82 4.93
CA PHE A 345 -12.05 16.04 5.20
C PHE A 345 -12.42 16.19 6.67
N SER A 346 -11.57 15.72 7.59
CA SER A 346 -11.92 15.62 9.01
C SER A 346 -12.43 16.94 9.57
N ASP A 347 -11.79 18.05 9.22
CA ASP A 347 -12.10 19.39 9.73
C ASP A 347 -13.44 19.94 9.23
N GLU A 348 -14.00 19.34 8.18
CA GLU A 348 -15.31 19.67 7.62
C GLU A 348 -16.44 18.82 8.23
N ILE A 349 -16.14 17.63 8.75
CA ILE A 349 -17.14 16.69 9.28
C ILE A 349 -17.33 16.89 10.80
N PRO A 350 -18.58 17.08 11.28
CA PRO A 350 -18.88 17.21 12.70
C PRO A 350 -18.41 16.00 13.53
N THR A 351 -17.87 16.26 14.73
CA THR A 351 -17.35 15.23 15.63
C THR A 351 -18.37 14.15 15.94
N LYS A 352 -19.65 14.53 16.10
CA LYS A 352 -20.76 13.60 16.33
C LYS A 352 -20.88 12.55 15.22
N ILE A 353 -20.74 12.95 13.95
CA ILE A 353 -20.83 12.04 12.81
C ILE A 353 -19.61 11.11 12.77
N ILE A 354 -18.40 11.64 13.00
CA ILE A 354 -17.18 10.81 13.05
C ILE A 354 -17.28 9.79 14.19
N ALA A 355 -17.75 10.20 15.37
CA ALA A 355 -17.91 9.32 16.51
C ALA A 355 -18.94 8.20 16.26
N GLU A 356 -20.10 8.56 15.69
CA GLU A 356 -21.13 7.58 15.28
C GLU A 356 -20.57 6.60 14.25
N LEU A 357 -19.87 7.11 13.23
CA LEU A 357 -19.24 6.30 12.19
C LEU A 357 -18.25 5.30 12.78
N LEU A 358 -17.33 5.75 13.63
CA LEU A 358 -16.32 4.90 14.27
C LEU A 358 -16.99 3.82 15.14
N GLU A 359 -18.04 4.17 15.88
CA GLU A 359 -18.79 3.21 16.69
C GLU A 359 -19.47 2.15 15.83
N LYS A 360 -20.21 2.57 14.79
CA LYS A 360 -20.92 1.66 13.87
C LYS A 360 -19.96 0.77 13.12
N ALA A 361 -18.85 1.31 12.61
CA ALA A 361 -17.83 0.55 11.89
C ALA A 361 -17.22 -0.58 12.73
N ALA A 362 -17.14 -0.39 14.05
CA ALA A 362 -16.58 -1.39 14.97
C ALA A 362 -17.62 -2.37 15.53
N THR A 363 -18.92 -2.06 15.45
CA THR A 363 -19.97 -2.83 16.13
C THR A 363 -21.02 -3.42 15.18
N GLU A 364 -21.12 -2.92 13.95
CA GLU A 364 -22.04 -3.38 12.93
C GLU A 364 -21.30 -4.00 11.76
N LYS A 365 -21.93 -4.98 11.10
CA LYS A 365 -21.43 -5.54 9.85
C LYS A 365 -21.59 -4.51 8.73
N ALA A 366 -20.48 -4.18 8.06
CA ALA A 366 -20.48 -3.33 6.86
C ALA A 366 -21.10 -4.06 5.65
N GLU A 367 -21.70 -3.29 4.74
CA GLU A 367 -22.21 -3.78 3.44
C GLU A 367 -21.20 -3.47 2.31
N GLU A 368 -19.91 -3.61 2.62
CA GLU A 368 -18.81 -3.46 1.68
C GLU A 368 -17.62 -4.33 2.10
N ASP A 369 -16.80 -4.73 1.12
CA ASP A 369 -15.57 -5.48 1.34
C ASP A 369 -14.37 -4.61 0.95
N VAL A 370 -14.07 -3.63 1.80
CA VAL A 370 -12.98 -2.67 1.62
C VAL A 370 -11.99 -2.84 2.76
N ARG A 371 -10.71 -2.97 2.40
CA ARG A 371 -9.64 -3.04 3.39
C ARG A 371 -9.37 -1.66 3.98
N LEU A 372 -9.85 -1.43 5.19
CA LEU A 372 -9.48 -0.26 5.98
C LEU A 372 -8.00 -0.33 6.40
N ARG A 373 -7.27 0.79 6.32
CA ARG A 373 -5.91 0.86 6.87
C ARG A 373 -5.97 1.52 8.25
N GLY A 374 -4.98 1.25 9.08
CA GLY A 374 -4.91 1.84 10.43
C GLY A 374 -4.64 3.35 10.40
N TYR A 375 -4.20 3.88 9.26
CA TYR A 375 -3.79 5.26 9.09
C TYR A 375 -4.97 6.23 9.12
N GLU A 376 -6.05 5.93 8.41
CA GLU A 376 -7.25 6.76 8.30
C GLU A 376 -7.93 6.88 9.69
N ILE A 377 -8.05 5.77 10.41
CA ILE A 377 -8.55 5.78 11.81
C ILE A 377 -7.69 6.68 12.69
N SER A 378 -6.37 6.56 12.58
CA SER A 378 -5.45 7.34 13.42
C SER A 378 -5.55 8.84 13.13
N GLN A 379 -5.70 9.22 11.85
CA GLN A 379 -5.97 10.61 11.47
C GLN A 379 -7.29 11.14 12.05
N LEU A 380 -8.36 10.34 12.05
CA LEU A 380 -9.63 10.74 12.64
C LEU A 380 -9.50 11.01 14.14
N PHE A 381 -8.83 10.13 14.87
CA PHE A 381 -8.56 10.35 16.29
C PHE A 381 -7.65 11.56 16.54
N GLU A 382 -6.63 11.81 15.72
CA GLU A 382 -5.81 13.02 15.79
C GLU A 382 -6.62 14.30 15.51
N SER A 383 -7.63 14.24 14.63
CA SER A 383 -8.53 15.38 14.39
C SER A 383 -9.48 15.60 15.56
N ILE A 384 -10.07 14.53 16.11
CA ILE A 384 -10.95 14.62 17.30
C ILE A 384 -10.18 15.17 18.50
N ASP A 385 -8.91 14.78 18.68
CA ASP A 385 -8.05 15.22 19.77
C ASP A 385 -7.81 16.74 19.82
N LYS A 386 -8.08 17.46 18.72
CA LYS A 386 -7.98 18.93 18.61
C LYS A 386 -9.29 19.64 18.94
N ARG A 387 -10.33 18.91 19.32
CA ARG A 387 -11.69 19.41 19.55
C ARG A 387 -12.12 19.14 20.98
N ASP A 388 -12.93 20.06 21.49
CA ASP A 388 -13.45 20.02 22.86
C ASP A 388 -14.95 19.65 22.90
N ASP A 389 -15.51 19.19 21.78
CA ASP A 389 -16.95 18.93 21.58
C ASP A 389 -17.34 17.45 21.71
N ILE A 390 -16.51 16.65 22.39
CA ILE A 390 -16.77 15.23 22.69
C ILE A 390 -16.45 14.92 24.16
N GLU A 391 -17.32 14.13 24.79
CA GLU A 391 -17.12 13.71 26.17
C GLU A 391 -15.97 12.69 26.29
N ARG A 392 -15.14 12.84 27.33
CA ARG A 392 -14.02 11.92 27.62
C ARG A 392 -14.47 10.46 27.70
N GLN A 393 -15.65 10.18 28.24
CA GLN A 393 -16.18 8.81 28.35
C GLN A 393 -16.46 8.20 26.97
N GLN A 394 -16.94 9.00 26.02
CA GLN A 394 -17.15 8.55 24.64
C GLN A 394 -15.81 8.28 23.96
N LEU A 395 -14.79 9.11 24.19
CA LEU A 395 -13.43 8.88 23.68
C LEU A 395 -12.82 7.58 24.21
N ILE A 396 -12.96 7.29 25.51
CA ILE A 396 -12.48 6.03 26.11
C ILE A 396 -13.14 4.82 25.43
N ARG A 397 -14.45 4.89 25.18
CA ARG A 397 -15.18 3.82 24.50
C ARG A 397 -14.73 3.64 23.05
N LEU A 398 -14.53 4.74 22.31
CA LEU A 398 -14.04 4.68 20.94
C LEU A 398 -12.60 4.13 20.90
N GLU A 399 -11.71 4.59 21.78
CA GLU A 399 -10.36 4.07 21.84
C GLU A 399 -10.32 2.57 22.13
N TRP A 400 -11.20 2.08 23.00
CA TRP A 400 -11.33 0.65 23.30
C TRP A 400 -11.65 -0.16 22.04
N LEU A 401 -12.64 0.27 21.26
CA LEU A 401 -13.04 -0.37 20.01
C LEU A 401 -11.88 -0.46 18.99
N TYR A 402 -10.94 0.49 19.04
CA TYR A 402 -9.84 0.61 18.09
C TYR A 402 -8.46 0.27 18.67
N ILE A 403 -8.35 -0.37 19.84
CA ILE A 403 -7.06 -0.83 20.42
C ILE A 403 -6.17 -1.57 19.40
N PRO A 404 -6.69 -2.51 18.58
CA PRO A 404 -5.84 -3.22 17.61
C PRO A 404 -5.11 -2.30 16.62
N VAL A 405 -5.67 -1.12 16.37
CA VAL A 405 -5.11 -0.09 15.48
C VAL A 405 -4.28 0.92 16.29
N LEU A 406 -4.85 1.44 17.37
CA LEU A 406 -4.25 2.52 18.16
C LEU A 406 -2.99 2.08 18.91
N SER A 407 -2.94 0.83 19.39
CA SER A 407 -1.77 0.24 20.07
C SER A 407 -0.86 -0.54 19.12
N SER A 408 -0.92 -0.28 17.81
CA SER A 408 -0.05 -0.92 16.82
C SER A 408 1.31 -0.23 16.73
N TYR A 409 2.35 -1.01 16.42
CA TYR A 409 3.71 -0.48 16.29
C TYR A 409 3.81 0.54 15.15
N GLY A 410 4.38 1.71 15.43
CA GLY A 410 4.57 2.77 14.44
C GLY A 410 3.37 3.72 14.29
N ASN A 411 2.33 3.58 15.11
CA ASN A 411 1.24 4.54 15.11
C ASN A 411 1.68 5.90 15.73
N ARG A 412 1.13 6.99 15.21
CA ARG A 412 1.42 8.36 15.67
C ARG A 412 0.59 8.77 16.89
N ARG A 413 -0.59 8.17 17.05
CA ARG A 413 -1.56 8.51 18.10
C ARG A 413 -1.98 7.25 18.88
N ASN A 414 -1.33 7.05 20.02
CA ASN A 414 -1.66 5.99 21.00
C ASN A 414 -3.01 6.27 21.70
N PRO A 415 -3.65 5.27 22.34
CA PRO A 415 -4.93 5.45 23.03
C PRO A 415 -4.76 6.25 24.33
N LYS A 416 -4.59 7.56 24.21
CA LYS A 416 -4.19 8.46 25.30
C LYS A 416 -5.24 8.55 26.41
N ASN A 417 -6.54 8.48 26.08
CA ASN A 417 -7.60 8.57 27.07
C ASN A 417 -7.67 7.28 27.90
N LEU A 418 -7.49 6.11 27.28
CA LEU A 418 -7.32 4.84 27.99
C LEU A 418 -6.04 4.82 28.83
N HIS A 419 -4.93 5.34 28.33
CA HIS A 419 -3.69 5.44 29.10
C HIS A 419 -3.83 6.35 30.32
N GLU A 420 -4.58 7.44 30.18
CA GLU A 420 -4.92 8.31 31.30
C GLU A 420 -5.84 7.61 32.29
N GLU A 421 -6.84 6.87 31.81
CA GLU A 421 -7.77 6.13 32.67
C GLU A 421 -7.03 5.06 33.48
N LEU A 422 -6.08 4.33 32.88
CA LEU A 422 -5.21 3.41 33.63
C LEU A 422 -4.39 4.12 34.70
N ALA A 423 -3.89 5.34 34.40
CA ALA A 423 -3.06 6.10 35.34
C ALA A 423 -3.86 6.72 36.49
N THR A 424 -5.15 6.97 36.29
CA THR A 424 -5.98 7.75 37.23
C THR A 424 -7.04 6.93 37.96
N ASN A 425 -7.40 5.76 37.43
CA ASN A 425 -8.44 4.89 37.96
C ASN A 425 -7.90 3.48 38.29
N PRO A 426 -7.49 3.23 39.55
CA PRO A 426 -7.02 1.92 40.03
C PRO A 426 -7.99 0.75 39.79
N GLU A 427 -9.29 1.00 39.86
CA GLU A 427 -10.34 0.01 39.61
C GLU A 427 -10.37 -0.39 38.13
N PHE A 428 -10.30 0.58 37.22
CA PHE A 428 -10.20 0.29 35.78
C PHE A 428 -8.94 -0.52 35.46
N PHE A 429 -7.79 -0.14 36.02
CA PHE A 429 -6.56 -0.92 35.88
C PHE A 429 -6.74 -2.38 36.34
N LEU A 430 -7.40 -2.59 37.49
CA LEU A 430 -7.71 -3.93 37.97
C LEU A 430 -8.63 -4.69 37.00
N ASP A 431 -9.67 -4.06 36.47
CA ASP A 431 -10.58 -4.69 35.50
C ASP A 431 -9.82 -5.18 34.26
N ILE A 432 -8.85 -4.41 33.75
CA ILE A 432 -7.98 -4.87 32.66
C ILE A 432 -7.15 -6.08 33.10
N LEU A 433 -6.59 -6.09 34.32
CA LEU A 433 -5.86 -7.27 34.82
C LEU A 433 -6.76 -8.50 34.89
N LYS A 434 -8.03 -8.34 35.27
CA LYS A 434 -8.99 -9.44 35.37
C LYS A 434 -9.28 -10.07 34.02
N TRP A 435 -9.34 -9.27 32.96
CA TRP A 435 -9.55 -9.76 31.59
C TRP A 435 -8.32 -10.46 31.01
N VAL A 436 -7.11 -9.99 31.34
CA VAL A 436 -5.87 -10.53 30.75
C VAL A 436 -5.32 -11.73 31.52
N PHE A 437 -5.45 -11.73 32.85
CA PHE A 437 -4.83 -12.72 33.72
C PHE A 437 -5.87 -13.45 34.55
N MET A 438 -5.78 -14.78 34.56
CA MET A 438 -6.62 -15.62 35.42
C MET A 438 -6.13 -15.57 36.88
N PRO A 439 -7.04 -15.57 37.87
CA PRO A 439 -6.68 -15.81 39.26
C PRO A 439 -6.21 -17.27 39.44
N LYS A 440 -5.57 -17.56 40.56
CA LYS A 440 -5.17 -18.94 40.92
C LYS A 440 -6.37 -19.74 41.42
N ASP A 441 -7.35 -19.07 42.04
CA ASP A 441 -8.62 -19.65 42.47
C ASP A 441 -9.55 -19.98 41.29
N LYS A 442 -9.91 -21.26 41.15
CA LYS A 442 -10.80 -21.75 40.09
C LYS A 442 -12.26 -21.34 40.28
N GLU A 443 -12.74 -21.24 41.51
CA GLU A 443 -14.14 -20.83 41.77
C GLU A 443 -14.33 -19.36 41.38
N LEU A 444 -13.31 -18.53 41.59
CA LEU A 444 -13.30 -17.15 41.16
C LEU A 444 -13.30 -17.02 39.63
N ILE A 445 -12.62 -17.92 38.90
CA ILE A 445 -12.67 -17.97 37.42
C ILE A 445 -14.09 -18.19 36.94
N GLU A 446 -14.79 -19.18 37.49
CA GLU A 446 -16.15 -19.53 37.09
C GLU A 446 -17.11 -18.36 37.34
N LYS A 447 -17.00 -17.74 38.52
CA LYS A 447 -17.82 -16.57 38.89
C LYS A 447 -17.56 -15.34 38.01
N GLU A 448 -16.30 -15.03 37.70
CA GLU A 448 -15.96 -13.86 36.87
C GLU A 448 -16.34 -14.04 35.39
N ARG A 449 -16.49 -15.29 34.94
CA ARG A 449 -16.83 -15.64 33.56
C ARG A 449 -18.30 -16.03 33.37
N GLU A 450 -19.07 -16.09 34.45
CA GLU A 450 -20.48 -16.46 34.42
C GLU A 450 -21.26 -15.55 33.46
N GLY A 451 -21.97 -16.15 32.50
CA GLY A 451 -22.78 -15.43 31.51
C GLY A 451 -22.00 -14.72 30.39
N LEU A 452 -20.67 -14.93 30.29
CA LEU A 452 -19.87 -14.42 29.18
C LEU A 452 -19.58 -15.51 28.14
N ASP A 453 -19.67 -15.13 26.87
CA ASP A 453 -19.25 -16.00 25.77
C ASP A 453 -17.72 -16.05 25.63
N ASP A 454 -17.20 -17.18 25.15
CA ASP A 454 -15.78 -17.45 24.97
C ASP A 454 -15.12 -16.47 23.98
N GLU A 455 -15.85 -16.06 22.92
CA GLU A 455 -15.34 -15.07 21.97
C GLU A 455 -15.12 -13.70 22.62
N LEU A 456 -16.09 -13.26 23.43
CA LEU A 456 -15.99 -12.01 24.19
C LEU A 456 -14.85 -12.06 25.20
N ILE A 457 -14.66 -13.19 25.88
CA ILE A 457 -13.54 -13.38 26.82
C ILE A 457 -12.21 -13.26 26.09
N ARG A 458 -12.03 -13.94 24.96
CA ARG A 458 -10.80 -13.86 24.14
C ARG A 458 -10.55 -12.44 23.65
N ASN A 459 -11.56 -11.78 23.10
CA ASN A 459 -11.45 -10.42 22.56
C ASN A 459 -11.01 -9.42 23.65
N ARG A 460 -11.65 -9.45 24.82
CA ARG A 460 -11.26 -8.61 25.96
C ARG A 460 -9.84 -8.88 26.44
N ALA A 461 -9.43 -10.15 26.50
CA ALA A 461 -8.07 -10.52 26.90
C ALA A 461 -7.02 -10.00 25.91
N GLU A 462 -7.26 -10.13 24.61
CA GLU A 462 -6.35 -9.64 23.57
C GLU A 462 -6.24 -8.11 23.57
N GLN A 463 -7.38 -7.41 23.66
CA GLN A 463 -7.39 -5.94 23.73
C GLN A 463 -6.72 -5.43 25.01
N GLY A 464 -7.07 -6.03 26.16
CA GLY A 464 -6.44 -5.69 27.44
C GLY A 464 -4.93 -5.94 27.43
N TYR A 465 -4.48 -7.04 26.84
CA TYR A 465 -3.05 -7.35 26.72
C TYR A 465 -2.31 -6.31 25.86
N LYS A 466 -2.89 -5.95 24.71
CA LYS A 466 -2.32 -4.90 23.83
C LYS A 466 -2.24 -3.56 24.54
N LEU A 467 -3.33 -3.17 25.22
CA LEU A 467 -3.39 -1.92 25.99
C LEU A 467 -2.31 -1.88 27.08
N LEU A 468 -2.19 -2.93 27.90
CA LEU A 468 -1.15 -3.01 28.95
C LEU A 468 0.27 -3.02 28.38
N SER A 469 0.47 -3.59 27.18
CA SER A 469 1.79 -3.68 26.55
C SER A 469 2.25 -2.34 25.97
N ASP A 470 1.32 -1.51 25.48
CA ASP A 470 1.62 -0.16 24.94
C ASP A 470 1.60 0.94 26.02
N TRP A 471 1.00 0.67 27.19
CA TRP A 471 0.89 1.65 28.27
C TRP A 471 2.24 2.01 28.89
N LYS A 472 2.58 3.31 28.84
CA LYS A 472 3.85 3.86 29.37
C LYS A 472 3.69 4.98 30.39
N LYS A 473 2.47 5.47 30.61
CA LYS A 473 2.21 6.59 31.52
C LYS A 473 2.28 6.12 32.97
N ILE A 474 3.17 6.72 33.76
CA ILE A 474 3.33 6.40 35.18
C ILE A 474 2.30 7.23 35.98
N PRO A 475 1.47 6.60 36.83
CA PRO A 475 0.57 7.33 37.74
C PRO A 475 1.32 8.39 38.56
N GLY A 476 0.78 9.61 38.65
CA GLY A 476 1.40 10.69 39.43
C GLY A 476 2.68 11.28 38.83
N VAL A 477 3.02 10.98 37.57
CA VAL A 477 4.15 11.60 36.87
C VAL A 477 3.61 12.52 35.77
N SER A 478 3.96 13.80 35.84
CA SER A 478 3.62 14.79 34.82
C SER A 478 4.53 14.69 33.59
N ASP A 479 4.12 15.33 32.49
CA ASP A 479 4.84 15.27 31.22
C ASP A 479 6.26 15.88 31.29
N ASP A 480 6.52 16.75 32.26
CA ASP A 480 7.85 17.32 32.56
C ASP A 480 8.75 16.38 33.40
N GLY A 481 8.23 15.23 33.84
CA GLY A 481 8.94 14.24 34.64
C GLY A 481 8.88 14.46 36.16
N THR A 482 8.12 15.46 36.64
CA THR A 482 7.88 15.67 38.07
C THR A 482 7.03 14.54 38.65
N ILE A 483 7.43 14.02 39.81
CA ILE A 483 6.74 12.91 40.49
C ILE A 483 5.94 13.46 41.67
N ASP A 484 4.62 13.33 41.62
CA ASP A 484 3.76 13.39 42.80
C ASP A 484 3.89 12.05 43.56
N ASN A 485 4.82 12.04 44.51
CA ASN A 485 5.15 10.84 45.28
C ASN A 485 3.95 10.36 46.12
N GLU A 486 3.11 11.26 46.63
CA GLU A 486 1.95 10.88 47.43
C GLU A 486 0.91 10.18 46.54
N TYR A 487 0.61 10.77 45.38
CA TYR A 487 -0.33 10.18 44.42
C TYR A 487 0.14 8.81 43.94
N LEU A 488 1.39 8.68 43.52
CA LEU A 488 1.95 7.42 43.02
C LEU A 488 1.87 6.31 44.08
N ASN A 489 2.23 6.60 45.33
CA ASN A 489 2.14 5.63 46.42
C ASN A 489 0.70 5.24 46.74
N ASN A 490 -0.23 6.21 46.75
CA ASN A 490 -1.64 5.95 47.00
C ASN A 490 -2.25 5.08 45.89
N TRP A 491 -1.93 5.37 44.62
CA TRP A 491 -2.37 4.58 43.48
C TRP A 491 -1.85 3.13 43.58
N ILE A 492 -0.56 2.94 43.82
CA ILE A 492 0.05 1.61 43.95
C ILE A 492 -0.55 0.84 45.13
N THR A 493 -0.72 1.49 46.28
CA THR A 493 -1.30 0.86 47.47
C THR A 493 -2.71 0.38 47.19
N LYS A 494 -3.55 1.23 46.58
CA LYS A 494 -4.92 0.88 46.23
C LYS A 494 -4.98 -0.28 45.22
N VAL A 495 -4.17 -0.24 44.17
CA VAL A 495 -4.07 -1.34 43.19
C VAL A 495 -3.67 -2.65 43.85
N ARG A 496 -2.69 -2.64 44.77
CA ARG A 496 -2.24 -3.86 45.45
C ARG A 496 -3.29 -4.43 46.39
N VAL A 497 -4.07 -3.58 47.08
CA VAL A 497 -5.22 -4.02 47.90
C VAL A 497 -6.25 -4.71 47.00
N LEU A 498 -6.71 -4.02 45.95
CA LEU A 498 -7.69 -4.54 45.00
C LEU A 498 -7.23 -5.84 44.33
N ALA A 499 -5.95 -5.90 43.91
CA ALA A 499 -5.37 -7.08 43.27
C ALA A 499 -5.21 -8.25 44.24
N LYS A 500 -4.99 -8.00 45.53
CA LYS A 500 -4.97 -9.07 46.53
C LYS A 500 -6.36 -9.69 46.71
N ASP A 501 -7.40 -8.87 46.76
CA ASP A 501 -8.79 -9.35 46.88
C ASP A 501 -9.24 -10.11 45.62
N ALA A 502 -8.66 -9.79 44.46
CA ALA A 502 -8.92 -10.46 43.18
C ALA A 502 -7.93 -11.59 42.83
N ASP A 503 -7.11 -12.05 43.79
CA ASP A 503 -6.09 -13.11 43.64
C ASP A 503 -5.10 -12.90 42.47
N ARG A 504 -4.65 -11.65 42.32
CA ARG A 504 -3.77 -11.17 41.23
C ARG A 504 -2.63 -10.26 41.73
N LEU A 505 -2.29 -10.31 43.02
CA LEU A 505 -1.24 -9.46 43.59
C LEU A 505 0.11 -9.60 42.87
N ASP A 506 0.54 -10.83 42.58
CA ASP A 506 1.80 -11.07 41.85
C ASP A 506 1.77 -10.47 40.43
N VAL A 507 0.61 -10.48 39.79
CA VAL A 507 0.39 -9.92 38.44
C VAL A 507 0.37 -8.40 38.48
N ALA A 508 -0.28 -7.80 39.49
CA ALA A 508 -0.25 -6.36 39.70
C ALA A 508 1.18 -5.87 39.94
N ASP A 509 1.94 -6.51 40.84
CA ASP A 509 3.34 -6.20 41.09
C ASP A 509 4.21 -6.36 39.82
N MET A 510 3.89 -7.34 38.96
CA MET A 510 4.55 -7.48 37.65
C MET A 510 4.34 -6.24 36.77
N GLN A 511 3.09 -5.79 36.63
CA GLN A 511 2.76 -4.63 35.78
C GLN A 511 3.26 -3.32 36.38
N ILE A 512 3.20 -3.16 37.70
CA ILE A 512 3.80 -2.05 38.43
C ILE A 512 5.32 -1.99 38.17
N GLY A 513 6.02 -3.13 38.21
CA GLY A 513 7.44 -3.20 37.88
C GLY A 513 7.73 -2.71 36.45
N LYS A 514 6.92 -3.13 35.47
CA LYS A 514 7.05 -2.70 34.07
C LYS A 514 6.79 -1.21 33.86
N ILE A 515 5.78 -0.64 34.52
CA ILE A 515 5.41 0.77 34.35
C ILE A 515 6.43 1.70 35.02
N LEU A 516 6.91 1.37 36.22
CA LEU A 516 7.96 2.14 36.91
C LEU A 516 9.26 2.19 36.08
N ALA A 517 9.56 1.11 35.34
CA ALA A 517 10.70 1.07 34.44
C ALA A 517 10.57 2.04 33.26
N GLN A 518 9.37 2.55 32.93
CA GLN A 518 9.17 3.46 31.80
C GLN A 518 9.74 4.86 32.03
N TYR A 519 10.04 5.23 33.28
CA TYR A 519 10.57 6.56 33.60
C TYR A 519 11.82 6.87 32.75
N PRO A 520 11.93 8.06 32.12
CA PRO A 520 13.02 8.36 31.17
C PRO A 520 14.43 8.24 31.77
N GLU A 521 15.34 7.55 31.07
CA GLU A 521 16.74 7.31 31.48
C GLU A 521 17.64 8.52 31.14
N ASN A 522 17.44 9.66 31.80
CA ASN A 522 18.08 10.93 31.39
C ASN A 522 19.43 11.23 32.05
N ASN A 523 19.79 10.57 33.16
CA ASN A 523 21.05 10.82 33.88
C ASN A 523 21.42 9.64 34.80
N LEU A 524 22.60 9.71 35.42
CA LEU A 524 23.09 8.67 36.34
C LEU A 524 22.37 8.63 37.70
N ASN A 525 21.46 9.56 37.99
CA ASN A 525 20.57 9.52 39.15
C ASN A 525 19.27 8.76 38.85
N TRP A 526 19.08 8.25 37.64
CA TRP A 526 17.98 7.38 37.30
C TRP A 526 18.10 6.01 38.01
N PRO A 527 16.97 5.38 38.41
CA PRO A 527 15.64 5.95 38.53
C PRO A 527 15.60 6.97 39.68
N PRO A 528 14.65 7.93 39.66
CA PRO A 528 14.41 8.82 40.78
C PRO A 528 14.27 8.08 42.11
N ASP A 529 14.61 8.77 43.20
CA ASP A 529 14.67 8.17 44.52
C ASP A 529 13.28 7.74 45.01
N GLU A 530 12.23 8.42 44.56
CA GLU A 530 10.81 8.09 44.76
C GLU A 530 10.48 6.70 44.22
N ILE A 531 10.87 6.42 42.97
CA ILE A 531 10.69 5.09 42.34
C ILE A 531 11.55 4.04 43.04
N CYS A 532 12.79 4.41 43.40
CA CYS A 532 13.67 3.50 44.11
C CYS A 532 13.11 3.11 45.49
N ALA A 533 12.50 4.05 46.22
CA ALA A 533 11.87 3.82 47.51
C ALA A 533 10.71 2.84 47.38
N ILE A 534 9.84 3.02 46.39
CA ILE A 534 8.71 2.11 46.11
C ILE A 534 9.20 0.67 45.87
N ILE A 535 10.20 0.47 45.01
CA ILE A 535 10.75 -0.87 44.72
C ILE A 535 11.39 -1.47 45.98
N GLN A 536 12.08 -0.66 46.77
CA GLN A 536 12.76 -1.06 48.00
C GLN A 536 11.77 -1.45 49.11
N GLU A 537 10.62 -0.77 49.20
CA GLU A 537 9.56 -1.03 50.17
C GLU A 537 8.74 -2.27 49.80
N ILE A 538 8.30 -2.38 48.54
CA ILE A 538 7.49 -3.50 48.06
C ILE A 538 8.32 -4.79 48.01
N ASN A 539 9.52 -4.73 47.44
CA ASN A 539 10.55 -5.78 47.42
C ASN A 539 10.09 -7.21 47.01
N THR A 540 8.98 -7.35 46.29
CA THR A 540 8.52 -8.65 45.80
C THR A 540 9.37 -9.12 44.62
N ASP A 541 9.50 -10.43 44.42
CA ASP A 541 10.26 -10.95 43.27
C ASP A 541 9.62 -10.56 41.94
N SER A 542 8.29 -10.44 41.91
CA SER A 542 7.54 -10.03 40.71
C SER A 542 7.89 -8.60 40.30
N ILE A 543 7.86 -7.63 41.21
CA ILE A 543 8.17 -6.23 40.87
C ILE A 543 9.62 -6.08 40.41
N LYS A 544 10.58 -6.70 41.11
CA LYS A 544 12.02 -6.61 40.80
C LYS A 544 12.34 -7.22 39.43
N ARG A 545 11.85 -8.43 39.15
CA ARG A 545 12.11 -9.13 37.89
C ARG A 545 11.51 -8.39 36.70
N ASN A 546 10.30 -7.87 36.83
CA ASN A 546 9.62 -7.20 35.74
C ASN A 546 10.10 -5.77 35.51
N PHE A 547 10.51 -5.06 36.57
CA PHE A 547 11.29 -3.83 36.43
C PHE A 547 12.59 -4.10 35.67
N SER A 548 13.39 -5.08 36.11
CA SER A 548 14.63 -5.45 35.44
C SER A 548 14.43 -5.82 33.96
N SER A 549 13.38 -6.60 33.66
CA SER A 549 13.09 -7.05 32.30
C SER A 549 12.67 -5.89 31.39
N ALA A 550 11.82 -4.98 31.89
CA ALA A 550 11.41 -3.79 31.14
C ALA A 550 12.59 -2.84 30.87
N VAL A 551 13.48 -2.66 31.84
CA VAL A 551 14.72 -1.88 31.69
C VAL A 551 15.67 -2.50 30.67
N PHE A 552 15.80 -3.83 30.65
CA PHE A 552 16.57 -4.53 29.62
C PHE A 552 15.97 -4.29 28.23
N ASN A 553 14.65 -4.47 28.08
CA ASN A 553 13.94 -4.35 26.80
C ASN A 553 13.99 -2.94 26.18
N LYS A 554 14.23 -1.87 26.97
CA LYS A 554 14.39 -0.50 26.47
C LYS A 554 15.55 -0.34 25.48
N ARG A 555 16.56 -1.21 25.52
CA ARG A 555 17.76 -1.12 24.68
C ARG A 555 17.60 -1.75 23.29
N SER A 556 16.46 -2.39 23.01
CA SER A 556 16.11 -2.99 21.71
C SER A 556 17.22 -3.90 21.15
N PHE A 557 17.25 -4.10 19.83
CA PHE A 557 18.34 -4.78 19.15
C PHE A 557 19.51 -3.82 18.87
N SER A 558 20.71 -4.38 18.75
CA SER A 558 21.94 -3.67 18.39
C SER A 558 22.55 -4.28 17.12
N SER A 559 22.90 -3.41 16.15
CA SER A 559 23.59 -3.78 14.91
C SER A 559 25.09 -3.46 15.02
N ARG A 560 25.93 -4.26 14.37
CA ARG A 560 27.40 -4.15 14.39
C ARG A 560 28.02 -4.77 13.13
N GLY A 561 29.27 -4.43 12.84
CA GLY A 561 30.02 -5.04 11.74
C GLY A 561 30.28 -6.53 11.94
N PRO A 562 30.49 -7.32 10.87
CA PRO A 562 30.64 -8.78 10.94
C PRO A 562 31.82 -9.25 11.80
N PHE A 563 32.82 -8.39 12.02
CA PHE A 563 34.01 -8.70 12.83
C PHE A 563 34.06 -7.90 14.15
N GLU A 564 32.99 -7.20 14.48
CA GLU A 564 32.88 -6.41 15.71
C GLU A 564 32.29 -7.26 16.85
N GLY A 565 32.99 -7.31 17.98
CA GLY A 565 32.60 -8.09 19.16
C GLY A 565 31.65 -7.36 20.13
N GLY A 566 31.69 -7.75 21.39
CA GLY A 566 30.75 -7.34 22.45
C GLY A 566 30.94 -5.95 23.06
N ASN A 567 31.49 -4.97 22.33
CA ASN A 567 31.82 -3.65 22.88
C ASN A 567 30.56 -2.85 23.27
N ILE A 568 29.47 -2.99 22.52
CA ILE A 568 28.18 -2.35 22.83
C ILE A 568 27.66 -2.85 24.18
N GLU A 569 27.65 -4.16 24.38
CA GLU A 569 27.17 -4.79 25.61
C GLU A 569 28.06 -4.44 26.81
N ARG A 570 29.39 -4.36 26.63
CA ARG A 570 30.31 -3.87 27.68
C ARG A 570 29.97 -2.45 28.10
N GLY A 571 29.65 -1.56 27.15
CA GLY A 571 29.20 -0.20 27.44
C GLY A 571 27.92 -0.18 28.29
N HIS A 572 26.94 -1.02 27.97
CA HIS A 572 25.73 -1.18 28.80
C HIS A 572 26.05 -1.73 30.20
N ALA A 573 26.94 -2.72 30.31
CA ALA A 573 27.35 -3.27 31.59
C ALA A 573 28.02 -2.21 32.49
N GLU A 574 28.88 -1.37 31.93
CA GLU A 574 29.50 -0.26 32.65
C GLU A 574 28.48 0.78 33.13
N TYR A 575 27.50 1.11 32.29
CA TYR A 575 26.41 2.00 32.65
C TYR A 575 25.65 1.48 33.88
N PHE A 576 25.24 0.20 33.87
CA PHE A 576 24.52 -0.38 35.00
C PHE A 576 25.37 -0.52 36.26
N LYS A 577 26.68 -0.78 36.15
CA LYS A 577 27.60 -0.75 37.31
C LYS A 577 27.67 0.63 37.96
N LYS A 578 27.66 1.71 37.16
CA LYS A 578 27.63 3.09 37.67
C LYS A 578 26.33 3.37 38.41
N LEU A 579 25.19 2.98 37.84
CA LEU A 579 23.89 3.11 38.51
C LEU A 579 23.83 2.32 39.83
N ALA A 580 24.28 1.06 39.82
CA ALA A 580 24.36 0.21 41.01
C ALA A 580 25.17 0.91 42.11
N SER A 581 26.35 1.42 41.77
CA SER A 581 27.24 2.12 42.69
C SER A 581 26.62 3.38 43.28
N ASN A 582 25.89 4.16 42.48
CA ASN A 582 25.17 5.37 42.92
C ASN A 582 24.07 5.01 43.94
N LYS A 583 23.26 4.00 43.63
CA LYS A 583 22.09 3.64 44.44
C LYS A 583 22.42 2.75 45.66
N LYS A 584 23.56 2.06 45.68
CA LYS A 584 23.93 1.03 46.68
C LYS A 584 23.73 1.42 48.14
N LYS A 585 24.04 2.67 48.51
CA LYS A 585 23.96 3.14 49.91
C LYS A 585 22.53 3.39 50.38
N ARG A 586 21.64 3.81 49.48
CA ARG A 586 20.26 4.24 49.81
C ARG A 586 19.21 3.20 49.42
N PHE A 587 19.44 2.50 48.31
CA PHE A 587 18.50 1.55 47.71
C PHE A 587 19.23 0.26 47.31
N PRO A 588 19.65 -0.57 48.29
CA PRO A 588 20.42 -1.79 48.04
C PRO A 588 19.67 -2.82 47.16
N VAL A 589 18.34 -2.88 47.22
CA VAL A 589 17.55 -3.78 46.35
C VAL A 589 17.64 -3.36 44.89
N VAL A 590 17.49 -2.06 44.61
CA VAL A 590 17.58 -1.51 43.26
C VAL A 590 19.02 -1.65 42.71
N ALA A 591 20.02 -1.40 43.55
CA ALA A 591 21.42 -1.61 43.16
C ALA A 591 21.70 -3.06 42.74
N LYS A 592 21.13 -4.04 43.45
CA LYS A 592 21.24 -5.46 43.09
C LYS A 592 20.63 -5.78 41.73
N ILE A 593 19.52 -5.14 41.36
CA ILE A 593 18.92 -5.30 40.02
C ILE A 593 19.91 -4.82 38.95
N PHE A 594 20.55 -3.67 39.15
CA PHE A 594 21.54 -3.15 38.21
C PHE A 594 22.81 -3.99 38.13
N ASP A 595 23.28 -4.54 39.25
CA ASP A 595 24.40 -5.48 39.25
C ASP A 595 24.09 -6.73 38.40
N GLN A 596 22.86 -7.24 38.49
CA GLN A 596 22.42 -8.39 37.69
C GLN A 596 22.32 -8.06 36.19
N LEU A 597 21.77 -6.88 35.85
CA LEU A 597 21.74 -6.41 34.46
C LEU A 597 23.16 -6.28 33.89
N ALA A 598 24.08 -5.71 34.67
CA ALA A 598 25.48 -5.59 34.25
C ALA A 598 26.13 -6.95 33.97
N LEU A 599 25.86 -7.97 34.79
CA LEU A 599 26.35 -9.33 34.57
C LEU A 599 25.76 -9.96 33.30
N GLY A 600 24.47 -9.75 33.05
CA GLY A 600 23.80 -10.22 31.82
C GLY A 600 24.46 -9.66 30.56
N TYR A 601 24.66 -8.34 30.52
CA TYR A 601 25.34 -7.69 29.39
C TYR A 601 26.79 -8.17 29.21
N LEU A 602 27.54 -8.47 30.28
CA LEU A 602 28.88 -9.05 30.14
C LEU A 602 28.87 -10.47 29.53
N ALA A 603 27.84 -11.26 29.83
CA ALA A 603 27.67 -12.58 29.22
C ALA A 603 27.31 -12.46 27.73
N ASP A 604 26.45 -11.51 27.36
CA ASP A 604 26.13 -11.23 25.95
C ASP A 604 27.35 -10.68 25.19
N ALA A 605 28.15 -9.82 25.81
CA ALA A 605 29.39 -9.32 25.21
C ALA A 605 30.32 -10.46 24.79
N LYS A 606 30.52 -11.43 25.68
CA LYS A 606 31.34 -12.62 25.41
C LYS A 606 30.80 -13.42 24.22
N ARG A 607 29.48 -13.61 24.15
CA ARG A 607 28.83 -14.33 23.04
C ARG A 607 29.08 -13.62 21.70
N MET A 608 29.06 -12.29 21.70
CA MET A 608 29.30 -11.49 20.50
C MET A 608 30.77 -11.54 20.06
N ASP A 609 31.73 -11.53 20.99
CA ASP A 609 33.15 -11.73 20.64
C ASP A 609 33.37 -13.12 20.01
N GLU A 610 32.78 -14.17 20.59
CA GLU A 610 32.87 -15.54 20.07
C GLU A 610 32.22 -15.71 18.69
N SER A 611 31.23 -14.88 18.33
CA SER A 611 30.64 -14.85 16.98
C SER A 611 31.57 -14.15 16.01
N ALA A 612 32.06 -12.96 16.35
CA ALA A 612 32.95 -12.18 15.49
C ALA A 612 34.24 -12.94 15.14
N GLU A 613 34.80 -13.73 16.07
CA GLU A 613 35.96 -14.56 15.78
C GLU A 613 35.65 -15.71 14.82
N ARG A 614 34.43 -16.27 14.82
CA ARG A 614 34.04 -17.29 13.82
C ARG A 614 33.89 -16.66 12.44
N ASP A 615 33.23 -15.51 12.37
CA ASP A 615 33.00 -14.82 11.11
C ASP A 615 34.33 -14.40 10.44
N LYS A 616 35.35 -14.02 11.23
CA LYS A 616 36.72 -13.75 10.72
C LYS A 616 37.42 -14.98 10.15
N LEU A 617 37.08 -16.19 10.60
CA LEU A 617 37.69 -17.42 10.10
C LEU A 617 37.06 -17.88 8.79
N ASP A 618 35.81 -17.49 8.54
CA ASP A 618 35.05 -17.85 7.34
C ASP A 618 35.32 -16.91 6.13
N TYR A 619 35.90 -15.73 6.38
CA TYR A 619 36.32 -14.72 5.39
C TYR A 619 37.83 -14.68 5.19
#